data_AF-A0A5R9GNW6-F1
#
_entry.id   AF-A0A5R9GNW6-F1
#
_cell.length_a   1.000
_cell.length_b   1.000
_cell.length_c   1.000
_cell.angle_alpha   90.00
_cell.angle_beta   90.00
_cell.angle_gamma   90.00
#
_symmetry.space_group_name_H-M   'P 1'
#
loop_
_entity.id
_entity.type
_entity.pdbx_description
1 polymer ?
#
loop_
_entity_poly.entity_id
_entity_poly.type
_entity_poly.pdbx_seq_one_letter_code
_entity_poly.pdbx_strand_id
1 'polypeptide(L)'
;MNSLVYLRRMIINQKPARLDYTKGSETNSLYYERAGFEGSYADVSQKLRDIFEADSVEVVTDPDFSNVSSQRIFAPQAIASALAGYSFTPATRAELLSFTMRLPPLIVRLYPMQRYSFQDNGAYMKMHMQFQHNGVLRMQNYISQAENTRDEVVRLRVMMATYILGLIAPLNGGAQGSSQKPQETAKAATTSSAQPKAKKTSILSRIINRIRGL
;
A
#
# COMPACT_ATOMS: atom_id res chain seq x y z
N MET A 1 6.45 0.25 -12.94
CA MET A 1 5.64 0.42 -11.70
C MET A 1 6.37 0.18 -10.35
N ASN A 2 7.70 0.39 -10.26
CA ASN A 2 8.41 0.32 -8.97
C ASN A 2 8.05 1.47 -8.02
N SER A 3 7.58 2.60 -8.58
CA SER A 3 7.10 3.78 -7.87
C SER A 3 6.08 3.45 -6.77
N LEU A 4 5.06 2.63 -7.08
CA LEU A 4 4.05 2.22 -6.09
C LEU A 4 4.64 1.41 -4.93
N VAL A 5 5.59 0.53 -5.23
CA VAL A 5 6.26 -0.32 -4.23
C VAL A 5 7.07 0.55 -3.28
N TYR A 6 7.80 1.53 -3.81
CA TYR A 6 8.59 2.47 -3.05
C TYR A 6 7.74 3.39 -2.18
N LEU A 7 6.69 4.01 -2.75
CA LEU A 7 5.74 4.81 -1.99
C LEU A 7 5.10 4.02 -0.86
N ARG A 8 4.66 2.79 -1.14
CA ARG A 8 4.09 1.89 -0.13
C ARG A 8 5.06 1.64 1.02
N ARG A 9 6.30 1.24 0.70
CA ARG A 9 7.32 0.96 1.73
C ARG A 9 7.61 2.19 2.57
N MET A 10 7.74 3.35 1.94
CA MET A 10 7.98 4.61 2.61
C MET A 10 6.86 4.94 3.62
N ILE A 11 5.60 4.85 3.18
CA ILE A 11 4.43 5.14 4.04
C ILE A 11 4.27 4.12 5.17
N ILE A 12 4.46 2.82 4.89
CA ILE A 12 4.32 1.77 5.91
C ILE A 12 5.43 1.84 6.95
N ASN A 13 6.66 2.11 6.54
CA ASN A 13 7.79 2.17 7.45
C ASN A 13 7.73 3.38 8.39
N GLN A 14 7.03 4.45 8.00
CA GLN A 14 6.89 5.69 8.77
C GLN A 14 8.23 6.30 9.19
N LYS A 15 9.29 6.03 8.42
CA LYS A 15 10.63 6.57 8.64
C LYS A 15 10.89 7.75 7.71
N PRO A 16 11.72 8.72 8.12
CA PRO A 16 12.16 9.79 7.25
C PRO A 16 12.80 9.24 5.97
N ALA A 17 12.33 9.71 4.83
CA ALA A 17 12.81 9.26 3.52
C ALA A 17 12.61 10.35 2.46
N ARG A 18 13.46 10.30 1.42
CA ARG A 18 13.34 11.13 0.23
C ARG A 18 13.14 10.19 -0.96
N LEU A 19 12.15 10.49 -1.78
CA LEU A 19 11.89 9.80 -3.02
C LEU A 19 12.31 10.71 -4.17
N ASP A 20 13.38 10.32 -4.85
CA ASP A 20 13.87 10.99 -6.05
C ASP A 20 13.23 10.33 -7.27
N TYR A 21 12.73 11.13 -8.19
CA TYR A 21 12.07 10.64 -9.39
C TYR A 21 12.42 11.48 -10.61
N THR A 22 12.54 10.81 -11.75
CA THR A 22 12.78 11.46 -13.05
C THR A 22 11.56 11.27 -13.94
N LYS A 23 11.06 12.36 -14.53
CA LYS A 23 10.01 12.34 -15.55
C LYS A 23 10.49 13.14 -16.75
N GLY A 24 10.79 12.46 -17.86
CA GLY A 24 11.44 13.09 -19.00
C GLY A 24 12.86 13.56 -18.64
N SER A 25 13.12 14.86 -18.80
CA SER A 25 14.43 15.47 -18.50
C SER A 25 14.57 16.02 -17.07
N GLU A 26 13.49 16.05 -16.30
CA GLU A 26 13.47 16.68 -14.99
C GLU A 26 13.59 15.65 -13.87
N THR A 27 14.51 15.91 -12.93
CA THR A 27 14.65 15.11 -11.71
C THR A 27 14.20 15.93 -10.53
N ASN A 28 13.27 15.40 -9.76
CA ASN A 28 12.62 16.05 -8.64
C ASN A 28 12.65 15.13 -7.41
N SER A 29 12.40 15.72 -6.24
CA SER A 29 12.38 14.99 -4.97
C SER A 29 11.08 15.23 -4.21
N LEU A 30 10.59 14.20 -3.54
CA LEU A 30 9.49 14.26 -2.59
C LEU A 30 9.95 13.75 -1.23
N TYR A 31 9.84 14.60 -0.21
CA TYR A 31 10.27 14.29 1.14
C TYR A 31 9.09 13.75 1.97
N TYR A 32 9.38 12.74 2.79
CA TYR A 32 8.41 12.09 3.67
C TYR A 32 8.97 12.02 5.10
N GLU A 33 8.21 12.54 6.05
CA GLU A 33 8.56 12.54 7.48
C GLU A 33 7.28 12.59 8.32
N ARG A 34 7.29 12.00 9.53
CA ARG A 34 6.19 12.11 10.51
C ARG A 34 4.80 11.77 9.92
N ALA A 35 4.73 10.69 9.14
CA ALA A 35 3.52 10.23 8.47
C ALA A 35 2.93 11.16 7.38
N GLY A 36 3.69 12.15 6.92
CA GLY A 36 3.26 13.08 5.88
C GLY A 36 4.33 13.38 4.85
N PHE A 37 3.90 14.00 3.76
CA PHE A 37 4.76 14.55 2.73
C PHE A 37 4.98 16.03 2.99
N GLU A 38 6.18 16.52 2.72
CA GLU A 38 6.45 17.95 2.78
C GLU A 38 5.94 18.68 1.52
N GLY A 39 5.38 19.87 1.74
CA GLY A 39 4.89 20.77 0.70
C GLY A 39 3.42 21.15 0.86
N SER A 40 2.92 21.92 -0.11
CA SER A 40 1.51 22.32 -0.19
C SER A 40 0.65 21.26 -0.88
N TYR A 41 -0.68 21.38 -0.78
CA TYR A 41 -1.60 20.37 -1.34
C TYR A 41 -1.45 20.21 -2.83
N ALA A 42 -1.34 21.33 -3.54
CA ALA A 42 -1.15 21.33 -4.99
C ALA A 42 0.20 20.71 -5.37
N ASP A 43 1.28 21.13 -4.71
CA ASP A 43 2.64 20.66 -4.99
C ASP A 43 2.78 19.15 -4.75
N VAL A 44 2.44 18.68 -3.55
CA VAL A 44 2.53 17.25 -3.20
C VAL A 44 1.66 16.39 -4.12
N SER A 45 0.44 16.85 -4.44
CA SER A 45 -0.44 16.10 -5.34
C SER A 45 0.12 16.00 -6.75
N GLN A 46 0.74 17.08 -7.26
CA GLN A 46 1.37 17.09 -8.57
C GLN A 46 2.61 16.20 -8.60
N LYS A 47 3.51 16.33 -7.61
CA LYS A 47 4.68 15.45 -7.47
C LYS A 47 4.30 13.97 -7.41
N LEU A 48 3.25 13.62 -6.65
CA LEU A 48 2.75 12.24 -6.59
C LEU A 48 2.23 11.74 -7.94
N ARG A 49 1.54 12.58 -8.72
CA ARG A 49 1.12 12.23 -10.09
C ARG A 49 2.30 12.02 -11.01
N ASP A 50 3.32 12.86 -10.89
CA ASP A 50 4.55 12.70 -11.67
C ASP A 50 5.31 11.43 -11.28
N ILE A 51 5.32 11.06 -10.00
CA ILE A 51 5.87 9.77 -9.52
C ILE A 51 5.10 8.57 -10.09
N PHE A 52 3.79 8.67 -10.31
CA PHE A 52 3.01 7.59 -10.92
C PHE A 52 3.41 7.33 -12.38
N GLU A 53 3.97 8.33 -13.05
CA GLU A 53 4.39 8.30 -14.46
C GLU A 53 5.91 8.39 -14.64
N ALA A 54 6.68 8.34 -13.55
CA ALA A 54 8.13 8.55 -13.59
C ALA A 54 8.86 7.38 -14.28
N ASP A 55 9.87 7.74 -15.08
CA ASP A 55 10.75 6.80 -15.79
C ASP A 55 11.67 6.06 -14.81
N SER A 56 12.10 6.76 -13.75
CA SER A 56 12.93 6.21 -12.69
C SER A 56 12.49 6.74 -11.33
N VAL A 57 12.65 5.90 -10.30
CA VAL A 57 12.39 6.26 -8.91
C VAL A 57 13.44 5.60 -8.02
N GLU A 58 14.02 6.39 -7.12
CA GLU A 58 14.95 5.96 -6.08
C GLU A 58 14.49 6.45 -4.70
N VAL A 59 14.78 5.68 -3.65
CA VAL A 59 14.45 6.05 -2.27
C VAL A 59 15.72 6.16 -1.47
N VAL A 60 15.97 7.35 -0.93
CA VAL A 60 17.05 7.62 0.01
C VAL A 60 16.49 7.55 1.44
N THR A 61 17.02 6.62 2.22
CA THR A 61 16.75 6.51 3.66
C THR A 61 17.71 7.41 4.43
N ASP A 62 17.23 8.06 5.48
CA ASP A 62 17.97 9.04 6.28
C ASP A 62 18.46 10.28 5.48
N PRO A 63 17.57 10.94 4.72
CA PRO A 63 17.96 12.14 3.99
C PRO A 63 18.14 13.33 4.95
N ASP A 64 18.91 14.32 4.51
CA ASP A 64 19.00 15.60 5.21
C ASP A 64 17.73 16.42 5.00
N PHE A 65 17.11 16.86 6.10
CA PHE A 65 15.89 17.69 6.13
C PHE A 65 16.18 19.16 6.47
N SER A 66 17.45 19.56 6.55
CA SER A 66 17.87 20.91 6.97
C SER A 66 17.20 22.06 6.19
N ASN A 67 16.85 21.84 4.92
CA ASN A 67 16.28 22.85 4.02
C ASN A 67 14.82 22.58 3.61
N VAL A 68 14.09 21.76 4.37
CA VAL A 68 12.76 21.25 3.98
C VAL A 68 11.66 22.06 4.69
N SER A 69 10.55 22.39 4.00
CA SER A 69 9.48 23.22 4.58
C SER A 69 8.88 22.59 5.84
N SER A 70 8.36 23.46 6.72
CA SER A 70 7.58 23.00 7.87
C SER A 70 6.18 22.50 7.48
N GLN A 71 5.68 22.91 6.31
CA GLN A 71 4.35 22.52 5.84
C GLN A 71 4.34 21.05 5.44
N ARG A 72 3.37 20.30 5.98
CA ARG A 72 3.23 18.87 5.73
C ARG A 72 1.78 18.48 5.49
N ILE A 73 1.60 17.43 4.70
CA ILE A 73 0.30 16.84 4.38
C ILE A 73 0.31 15.37 4.73
N PHE A 74 -0.71 14.95 5.46
CA PHE A 74 -0.86 13.56 5.88
C PHE A 74 -0.99 12.63 4.66
N ALA A 75 -0.26 11.50 4.68
CA ALA A 75 -0.12 10.67 3.49
C ALA A 75 -1.45 10.16 2.89
N PRO A 76 -2.42 9.63 3.66
CA PRO A 76 -3.75 9.29 3.14
C PRO A 76 -4.43 10.43 2.38
N GLN A 77 -4.29 11.67 2.86
CA GLN A 77 -4.89 12.84 2.24
C GLN A 77 -4.14 13.26 0.96
N ALA A 78 -2.81 13.20 0.98
CA ALA A 78 -1.98 13.45 -0.20
C ALA A 78 -2.28 12.43 -1.32
N ILE A 79 -2.36 11.14 -0.99
CA ILE A 79 -2.69 10.09 -1.95
C ILE A 79 -4.12 10.25 -2.49
N ALA A 80 -5.09 10.55 -1.62
CA ALA A 80 -6.47 10.80 -2.05
C ALA A 80 -6.57 11.99 -3.02
N SER A 81 -5.86 13.08 -2.72
CA SER A 81 -5.79 14.28 -3.56
C SER A 81 -5.08 14.03 -4.89
N ALA A 82 -3.94 13.31 -4.87
CA ALA A 82 -3.20 12.96 -6.08
C ALA A 82 -4.05 12.12 -7.05
N LEU A 83 -4.87 11.20 -6.52
CA LEU A 83 -5.73 10.33 -7.33
C LEU A 83 -7.06 11.00 -7.73
N ALA A 84 -7.49 12.06 -7.06
CA ALA A 84 -8.74 12.76 -7.38
C ALA A 84 -8.76 13.23 -8.85
N GLY A 85 -9.72 12.71 -9.64
CA GLY A 85 -9.85 12.99 -11.07
C GLY A 85 -8.67 12.54 -11.95
N TYR A 86 -7.69 11.82 -11.38
CA TYR A 86 -6.50 11.40 -12.13
C TYR A 86 -6.87 10.39 -13.23
N SER A 87 -6.37 10.64 -14.43
CA SER A 87 -6.55 9.78 -15.60
C SER A 87 -5.21 9.22 -16.02
N PHE A 88 -5.18 7.93 -16.35
CA PHE A 88 -3.95 7.24 -16.69
C PHE A 88 -3.64 7.40 -18.18
N THR A 89 -2.36 7.60 -18.51
CA THR A 89 -1.89 7.40 -19.88
C THR A 89 -2.08 5.93 -20.28
N PRO A 90 -2.18 5.61 -21.59
CA PRO A 90 -2.28 4.22 -22.04
C PRO A 90 -1.14 3.32 -21.53
N ALA A 91 0.08 3.87 -21.47
CA ALA A 91 1.26 3.17 -20.95
C ALA A 91 1.12 2.87 -19.45
N THR A 92 0.82 3.89 -18.64
CA THR A 92 0.61 3.73 -17.18
C THR A 92 -0.52 2.75 -16.90
N ARG A 93 -1.62 2.82 -17.65
CA ARG A 93 -2.75 1.89 -17.53
C ARG A 93 -2.33 0.45 -17.80
N ALA A 94 -1.59 0.19 -18.87
CA ALA A 94 -1.10 -1.15 -19.20
C ALA A 94 -0.15 -1.69 -18.13
N GLU A 95 0.74 -0.86 -17.59
CA GLU A 95 1.62 -1.24 -16.49
C GLU A 95 0.86 -1.57 -15.21
N LEU A 96 -0.16 -0.77 -14.85
CA LEU A 96 -1.01 -1.02 -13.68
C LEU A 96 -1.78 -2.33 -13.83
N LEU A 97 -2.34 -2.60 -15.01
CA LEU A 97 -3.01 -3.88 -15.29
C LEU A 97 -2.03 -5.05 -15.14
N SER A 98 -0.84 -4.98 -15.77
CA SER A 98 0.22 -5.99 -15.63
C SER A 98 0.67 -6.17 -14.18
N PHE A 99 0.74 -5.08 -13.40
CA PHE A 99 1.03 -5.13 -11.98
C PHE A 99 -0.06 -5.90 -11.22
N THR A 100 -1.34 -5.65 -11.51
CA THR A 100 -2.45 -6.33 -10.83
C THR A 100 -2.52 -7.83 -11.10
N MET A 101 -2.11 -8.27 -12.29
CA MET A 101 -2.02 -9.70 -12.64
C MET A 101 -0.98 -10.45 -11.80
N ARG A 102 0.05 -9.73 -11.32
CA ARG A 102 1.14 -10.29 -10.52
C ARG A 102 0.87 -10.28 -9.02
N LEU A 103 -0.20 -9.61 -8.58
CA LEU A 103 -0.54 -9.58 -7.16
C LEU A 103 -1.08 -10.94 -6.70
N PRO A 104 -0.59 -11.47 -5.56
CA PRO A 104 -1.17 -12.67 -4.97
C PRO A 104 -2.60 -12.39 -4.49
N PRO A 105 -3.37 -13.41 -4.07
CA PRO A 105 -4.61 -13.19 -3.34
C PRO A 105 -4.37 -12.28 -2.12
N LEU A 106 -5.31 -11.36 -1.86
CA LEU A 106 -5.15 -10.26 -0.92
C LEU A 106 -6.19 -10.33 0.20
N ILE A 107 -5.79 -9.87 1.37
CA ILE A 107 -6.70 -9.37 2.41
C ILE A 107 -6.93 -7.88 2.23
N VAL A 108 -8.11 -7.40 2.60
CA VAL A 108 -8.46 -5.97 2.58
C VAL A 108 -8.70 -5.50 4.01
N ARG A 109 -8.05 -4.41 4.41
CA ARG A 109 -8.27 -3.73 5.69
C ARG A 109 -9.22 -2.56 5.48
N LEU A 110 -10.21 -2.45 6.36
CA LEU A 110 -11.10 -1.31 6.41
C LEU A 110 -10.36 -0.08 6.95
N TYR A 111 -10.49 1.03 6.26
CA TYR A 111 -9.92 2.31 6.65
C TYR A 111 -10.88 3.43 6.25
N PRO A 112 -11.08 4.46 7.09
CA PRO A 112 -12.10 5.48 6.84
C PRO A 112 -11.65 6.51 5.78
N MET A 113 -11.45 6.06 4.53
CA MET A 113 -10.99 6.87 3.40
C MET A 113 -11.84 8.11 3.13
N GLN A 114 -13.14 8.06 3.45
CA GLN A 114 -14.05 9.21 3.39
C GLN A 114 -13.59 10.42 4.23
N ARG A 115 -12.85 10.21 5.33
CA ARG A 115 -12.30 11.30 6.16
C ARG A 115 -11.21 12.10 5.45
N TYR A 116 -10.66 11.56 4.37
CA TYR A 116 -9.59 12.17 3.58
C TYR A 116 -10.07 12.61 2.20
N SER A 117 -11.39 12.77 2.03
CA SER A 117 -12.02 13.22 0.78
C SER A 117 -11.68 12.34 -0.44
N PHE A 118 -11.48 11.04 -0.22
CA PHE A 118 -11.23 10.10 -1.31
C PHE A 118 -12.48 9.95 -2.20
N GLN A 119 -12.39 10.46 -3.43
CA GLN A 119 -13.54 10.57 -4.34
C GLN A 119 -14.14 9.21 -4.72
N ASP A 120 -13.31 8.18 -4.87
CA ASP A 120 -13.74 6.84 -5.30
C ASP A 120 -14.17 5.95 -4.11
N ASN A 121 -14.60 6.53 -2.99
CA ASN A 121 -14.96 5.81 -1.77
C ASN A 121 -16.05 4.75 -1.99
N GLY A 122 -17.01 5.00 -2.88
CA GLY A 122 -18.05 4.03 -3.23
C GLY A 122 -17.49 2.73 -3.83
N ALA A 123 -16.53 2.85 -4.74
CA ALA A 123 -15.85 1.69 -5.32
C ALA A 123 -14.95 0.98 -4.30
N TYR A 124 -14.25 1.74 -3.45
CA TYR A 124 -13.50 1.18 -2.32
C TYR A 124 -14.38 0.37 -1.36
N MET A 125 -15.58 0.85 -1.01
CA MET A 125 -16.54 0.11 -0.20
C MET A 125 -17.02 -1.17 -0.88
N LYS A 126 -17.31 -1.14 -2.20
CA LYS A 126 -17.66 -2.35 -2.95
C LYS A 126 -16.54 -3.39 -2.91
N MET A 127 -15.29 -2.97 -3.10
CA MET A 127 -14.13 -3.86 -2.99
C MET A 127 -14.03 -4.51 -1.60
N HIS A 128 -14.28 -3.74 -0.53
CA HIS A 128 -14.30 -4.26 0.82
C HIS A 128 -15.44 -5.26 1.06
N MET A 129 -16.66 -4.95 0.60
CA MET A 129 -17.81 -5.86 0.70
C MET A 129 -17.56 -7.17 -0.04
N GLN A 130 -16.94 -7.12 -1.23
CA GLN A 130 -16.53 -8.31 -1.98
C GLN A 130 -15.54 -9.16 -1.19
N PHE A 131 -14.57 -8.54 -0.52
CA PHE A 131 -13.65 -9.27 0.36
C PHE A 131 -14.36 -9.89 1.56
N GLN A 132 -15.29 -9.18 2.20
CA GLN A 132 -16.07 -9.72 3.33
C GLN A 132 -16.91 -10.93 2.93
N HIS A 133 -17.50 -10.91 1.74
CA HIS A 133 -18.31 -12.03 1.25
C HIS A 133 -17.47 -13.25 0.87
N ASN A 134 -16.33 -13.04 0.20
CA ASN A 134 -15.52 -14.13 -0.36
C ASN A 134 -14.37 -14.59 0.55
N GLY A 135 -14.02 -13.83 1.59
CA GLY A 135 -12.87 -14.06 2.46
C GLY A 135 -11.50 -13.80 1.80
N VAL A 136 -11.46 -13.56 0.50
CA VAL A 136 -10.24 -13.30 -0.28
C VAL A 136 -10.53 -12.37 -1.45
N LEU A 137 -9.59 -11.47 -1.76
CA LEU A 137 -9.68 -10.58 -2.91
C LEU A 137 -8.60 -10.93 -3.94
N ARG A 138 -8.98 -11.13 -5.20
CA ARG A 138 -8.03 -11.11 -6.34
C ARG A 138 -8.20 -9.79 -7.08
N MET A 139 -7.15 -8.99 -7.14
CA MET A 139 -7.22 -7.64 -7.70
C MET A 139 -7.59 -7.65 -9.19
N GLN A 140 -7.07 -8.61 -9.95
CA GLN A 140 -7.45 -8.85 -11.35
C GLN A 140 -8.98 -9.00 -11.49
N ASN A 141 -9.60 -9.87 -10.69
CA ASN A 141 -11.05 -10.13 -10.77
C ASN A 141 -11.86 -8.89 -10.42
N TYR A 142 -11.39 -8.10 -9.44
CA TYR A 142 -12.03 -6.84 -9.09
C TYR A 142 -11.98 -5.84 -10.25
N ILE A 143 -10.85 -5.73 -10.96
CA ILE A 143 -10.72 -4.82 -12.09
C ILE A 143 -11.50 -5.33 -13.32
N SER A 144 -11.49 -6.64 -13.59
CA SER A 144 -12.19 -7.22 -14.74
C SER A 144 -13.73 -7.15 -14.63
N GLN A 145 -14.26 -6.84 -13.46
CA GLN A 145 -15.69 -6.56 -13.25
C GLN A 145 -16.07 -5.12 -13.63
N ALA A 146 -15.15 -4.35 -14.22
CA ALA A 146 -15.46 -3.02 -14.73
C ALA A 146 -16.47 -3.08 -15.88
N GLU A 147 -17.53 -2.27 -15.79
CA GLU A 147 -18.57 -2.21 -16.82
C GLU A 147 -18.11 -1.46 -18.09
N ASN A 148 -17.18 -0.52 -17.92
CA ASN A 148 -16.65 0.32 -18.98
C ASN A 148 -15.29 0.92 -18.58
N THR A 149 -14.64 1.61 -19.51
CA THR A 149 -13.32 2.23 -19.30
C THR A 149 -13.30 3.19 -18.12
N ARG A 150 -14.38 3.94 -17.87
CA ARG A 150 -14.45 4.89 -16.75
C ARG A 150 -14.48 4.16 -15.40
N ASP A 151 -15.26 3.09 -15.29
CA ASP A 151 -15.27 2.25 -14.08
C ASP A 151 -13.92 1.55 -13.87
N GLU A 152 -13.27 1.10 -14.93
CA GLU A 152 -11.94 0.49 -14.83
C GLU A 152 -10.91 1.48 -14.25
N VAL A 153 -10.92 2.73 -14.73
CA VAL A 153 -10.04 3.79 -14.21
C VAL A 153 -10.33 4.05 -12.72
N VAL A 154 -11.61 4.12 -12.31
CA VAL A 154 -11.99 4.26 -10.89
C VAL A 154 -11.42 3.10 -10.06
N ARG A 155 -11.57 1.86 -10.53
CA ARG A 155 -11.07 0.67 -9.83
C ARG A 155 -9.55 0.65 -9.74
N LEU A 156 -8.85 1.09 -10.78
CA LEU A 156 -7.39 1.25 -10.78
C LEU A 156 -6.94 2.29 -9.76
N ARG A 157 -7.64 3.42 -9.63
CA ARG A 157 -7.36 4.41 -8.57
C ARG A 157 -7.57 3.85 -7.18
N VAL A 158 -8.67 3.11 -6.94
CA VAL A 158 -8.90 2.39 -5.67
C VAL A 158 -7.77 1.39 -5.39
N MET A 159 -7.35 0.64 -6.40
CA MET A 159 -6.23 -0.30 -6.29
C MET A 159 -4.94 0.41 -5.87
N MET A 160 -4.59 1.52 -6.54
CA MET A 160 -3.40 2.30 -6.19
C MET A 160 -3.48 2.85 -4.77
N ALA A 161 -4.59 3.49 -4.40
CA ALA A 161 -4.79 4.07 -3.08
C ALA A 161 -4.61 3.00 -1.98
N THR A 162 -5.32 1.88 -2.12
CA THR A 162 -5.27 0.80 -1.13
C THR A 162 -3.92 0.08 -1.12
N TYR A 163 -3.25 -0.03 -2.27
CA TYR A 163 -1.91 -0.59 -2.35
C TYR A 163 -0.88 0.30 -1.66
N ILE A 164 -0.82 1.58 -2.02
CA ILE A 164 0.15 2.56 -1.50
C ILE A 164 -0.02 2.73 0.02
N LEU A 165 -1.27 2.83 0.50
CA LEU A 165 -1.57 3.01 1.91
C LEU A 165 -1.48 1.73 2.75
N GLY A 166 -1.08 0.59 2.14
CA GLY A 166 -0.94 -0.68 2.87
C GLY A 166 -2.26 -1.29 3.33
N LEU A 167 -3.38 -0.89 2.73
CA LEU A 167 -4.72 -1.38 3.07
C LEU A 167 -5.02 -2.75 2.47
N ILE A 168 -4.29 -3.15 1.43
CA ILE A 168 -4.27 -4.52 0.92
C ILE A 168 -2.93 -5.18 1.23
N ALA A 169 -2.96 -6.46 1.59
CA ALA A 169 -1.76 -7.24 1.84
C ALA A 169 -1.92 -8.68 1.31
N PRO A 170 -0.82 -9.37 0.94
CA PRO A 170 -0.90 -10.78 0.56
C PRO A 170 -1.56 -11.62 1.64
N LEU A 171 -2.49 -12.49 1.23
CA LEU A 171 -3.02 -13.55 2.08
C LEU A 171 -1.87 -14.55 2.31
N ASN A 172 -1.16 -14.40 3.43
CA ASN A 172 -0.14 -15.37 3.83
C ASN A 172 -0.81 -16.73 4.01
N GLY A 173 -0.47 -17.72 3.17
CA GLY A 173 -0.95 -19.11 3.27
C GLY A 173 -0.47 -19.88 4.51
N GLY A 174 -0.21 -19.19 5.63
CA GLY A 174 0.42 -19.74 6.84
C GLY A 174 -0.16 -19.23 8.16
N ALA A 175 -1.39 -18.70 8.17
CA ALA A 175 -2.08 -18.32 9.41
C ALA A 175 -3.54 -18.82 9.45
N GLN A 176 -3.82 -19.95 8.78
CA GLN A 176 -5.09 -20.68 8.90
C GLN A 176 -5.00 -21.82 9.93
N GLY A 177 -4.18 -21.64 10.98
CA GLY A 177 -3.89 -22.68 11.98
C GLY A 177 -3.98 -22.23 13.44
N SER A 178 -4.56 -21.07 13.77
CA SER A 178 -4.61 -20.60 15.16
C SER A 178 -5.82 -19.72 15.49
N SER A 179 -6.99 -20.08 14.97
CA SER A 179 -8.28 -19.61 15.51
C SER A 179 -9.33 -20.72 15.50
N GLN A 180 -8.97 -21.92 15.95
CA GLN A 180 -9.97 -22.79 16.59
C GLN A 180 -9.97 -22.41 18.07
N LYS A 181 -11.05 -21.74 18.50
CA LYS A 181 -11.42 -21.63 19.91
C LYS A 181 -11.38 -23.03 20.54
N PRO A 182 -10.60 -23.30 21.59
CA PRO A 182 -10.90 -24.40 22.47
C PRO A 182 -12.12 -24.00 23.29
N GLN A 183 -13.20 -24.78 23.18
CA GLN A 183 -14.27 -24.80 24.16
C GLN A 183 -13.65 -24.93 25.55
N GLU A 184 -14.04 -24.04 26.46
CA GLU A 184 -13.83 -24.20 27.89
C GLU A 184 -14.51 -25.49 28.35
N THR A 185 -13.72 -26.49 28.70
CA THR A 185 -14.10 -27.51 29.67
C THR A 185 -13.02 -27.55 30.74
N ALA A 186 -13.43 -27.13 31.93
CA ALA A 186 -12.66 -27.21 33.15
C ALA A 186 -12.20 -28.66 33.44
N LYS A 187 -10.92 -28.83 33.84
CA LYS A 187 -10.49 -29.51 35.09
C LYS A 187 -8.96 -29.70 35.16
N ALA A 188 -8.44 -29.38 36.35
CA ALA A 188 -7.32 -29.99 37.09
C ALA A 188 -5.85 -29.88 36.59
N ALA A 189 -5.11 -29.03 37.33
CA ALA A 189 -3.86 -29.30 38.06
C ALA A 189 -2.52 -29.69 37.36
N THR A 190 -1.44 -29.15 37.97
CA THR A 190 0.00 -29.51 37.95
C THR A 190 0.97 -28.84 36.95
N THR A 191 1.73 -27.88 37.51
CA THR A 191 3.18 -27.60 37.37
C THR A 191 3.99 -28.31 36.28
N SER A 192 4.66 -27.54 35.40
CA SER A 192 6.13 -27.60 35.22
C SER A 192 6.64 -26.53 34.23
N SER A 193 7.81 -26.02 34.56
CA SER A 193 8.59 -24.99 33.88
C SER A 193 9.24 -25.48 32.58
N ALA A 194 9.10 -24.74 31.48
CA ALA A 194 9.94 -24.91 30.29
C ALA A 194 10.17 -23.56 29.57
N GLN A 195 11.43 -23.13 29.52
CA GLN A 195 11.90 -21.97 28.75
C GLN A 195 11.75 -22.21 27.23
N PRO A 196 11.39 -21.19 26.42
CA PRO A 196 11.37 -21.34 24.96
C PRO A 196 12.77 -21.13 24.36
N LYS A 197 13.30 -22.17 23.70
CA LYS A 197 14.50 -22.12 22.86
C LYS A 197 14.30 -21.16 21.68
N ALA A 198 15.24 -20.22 21.49
CA ALA A 198 15.28 -19.32 20.35
C ALA A 198 15.46 -20.09 19.02
N LYS A 199 14.45 -20.03 18.15
CA LYS A 199 14.50 -20.61 16.80
C LYS A 199 15.41 -19.75 15.90
N LYS A 200 16.53 -20.33 15.44
CA LYS A 200 17.37 -19.76 14.38
C LYS A 200 16.56 -19.69 13.07
N THR A 201 16.22 -18.48 12.63
CA THR A 201 15.61 -18.23 11.32
C THR A 201 16.63 -18.42 10.21
N SER A 202 16.35 -19.36 9.30
CA SER A 202 17.16 -19.67 8.10
C SER A 202 17.35 -18.45 7.19
N ILE A 203 18.52 -18.29 6.57
CA ILE A 203 18.86 -17.15 5.69
C ILE A 203 17.84 -16.96 4.56
N LEU A 204 17.24 -18.04 4.06
CA LEU A 204 16.15 -18.00 3.07
C LEU A 204 14.90 -17.29 3.60
N SER A 205 14.57 -17.46 4.89
CA SER A 205 13.45 -16.74 5.51
C SER A 205 13.73 -15.25 5.65
N ARG A 206 14.99 -14.83 5.86
CA ARG A 206 15.37 -13.41 5.86
C ARG A 206 15.28 -12.80 4.47
N ILE A 207 15.66 -13.52 3.42
CA ILE A 207 15.54 -13.04 2.04
C ILE A 207 14.07 -12.91 1.64
N ILE A 208 13.25 -13.90 1.99
CA ILE A 208 11.81 -13.88 1.74
C ILE A 208 11.14 -12.74 2.51
N ASN A 209 11.49 -12.52 3.78
CA ASN A 209 10.96 -11.40 4.57
C ASN A 209 11.42 -10.04 4.02
N ARG A 210 12.68 -9.94 3.56
CA ARG A 210 13.22 -8.74 2.91
C ARG A 210 12.53 -8.41 1.58
N ILE A 211 12.15 -9.43 0.80
CA ILE A 211 11.36 -9.25 -0.43
C ILE A 211 9.90 -8.91 -0.08
N ARG A 212 9.34 -9.50 0.98
CA ARG A 212 7.97 -9.29 1.46
C ARG A 212 7.78 -8.01 2.29
N GLY A 213 8.85 -7.30 2.66
CA GLY A 213 8.78 -6.11 3.50
C GLY A 213 8.28 -6.39 4.92
N LEU A 214 8.66 -7.54 5.49
CA LEU A 214 8.45 -7.91 6.89
C LEU A 214 9.78 -7.89 7.65
#